data_AF-A0AA89RWZ8-F1
#
_entry.id   AF-A0AA89RWZ8-F1
#
_cell.length_a   1.000
_cell.length_b   1.000
_cell.length_c   1.000
_cell.angle_alpha   90.00
_cell.angle_beta   90.00
_cell.angle_gamma   90.00
#
_symmetry.space_group_name_H-M   'P 1'
#
loop_
_entity.id
_entity.type
_entity.pdbx_description
1 polymer ?
#
loop_
_entity_poly.entity_id
_entity_poly.type
_entity_poly.pdbx_seq_one_letter_code
_entity_poly.pdbx_strand_id
1 'polypeptide(L)' 'MRVTQQHGAWRLDIETVPVEGMFTAKATISRKRTDGQPGMLGYTFKDVGVMGSPQEAADWAADWLRGWLDDNA' A
#
# COMPACT_ATOMS: atom_id res chain seq x y z
N MET A 1 4.72 -11.44 -4.21
CA MET A 1 3.97 -11.64 -2.95
C MET A 1 2.85 -10.61 -2.90
N ARG A 2 1.68 -10.96 -2.32
CA ARG A 2 0.60 -9.99 -2.05
C ARG A 2 0.23 -10.03 -0.59
N VAL A 3 0.05 -8.85 0.00
CA VAL A 3 -0.31 -8.66 1.40
C VAL A 3 -1.49 -7.69 1.44
N THR A 4 -2.56 -8.07 2.13
CA THR A 4 -3.69 -7.17 2.39
C THR A 4 -3.76 -6.91 3.89
N GLN A 5 -3.87 -5.65 4.28
CA GLN A 5 -3.99 -5.22 5.68
C GLN A 5 -5.15 -4.25 5.83
N GLN A 6 -5.65 -4.12 7.05
CA GLN A 6 -6.62 -3.09 7.44
C GLN A 6 -5.97 -2.13 8.42
N HIS A 7 -6.18 -0.83 8.21
CA HIS A 7 -5.71 0.25 9.07
C HIS A 7 -6.82 1.27 9.25
N GLY A 8 -7.52 1.21 10.40
CA GLY A 8 -8.72 2.01 10.62
C GLY A 8 -9.79 1.73 9.54
N ALA A 9 -10.23 2.78 8.85
CA ALA A 9 -11.19 2.68 7.75
C ALA A 9 -10.56 2.33 6.39
N TRP A 10 -9.22 2.27 6.31
CA TRP A 10 -8.47 2.06 5.08
C TRP A 10 -8.01 0.60 4.94
N ARG A 11 -8.27 0.03 3.77
CA ARG A 11 -7.68 -1.22 3.30
C ARG A 11 -6.40 -0.91 2.52
N LEU A 12 -5.34 -1.66 2.82
CA LEU A 12 -4.04 -1.58 2.15
C LEU A 12 -3.78 -2.88 1.41
N ASP A 13 -3.62 -2.82 0.10
CA ASP A 13 -3.24 -3.94 -0.75
C ASP A 13 -1.85 -3.69 -1.32
N ILE A 14 -0.90 -4.55 -0.98
CA ILE A 14 0.51 -4.42 -1.34
C ILE A 14 0.91 -5.62 -2.19
N GLU A 15 1.49 -5.36 -3.34
CA GLU A 15 1.99 -6.36 -4.28
C GLU A 15 3.48 -6.12 -4.50
N THR A 16 4.32 -7.08 -4.15
CA THR A 16 5.75 -7.00 -4.40
C THR A 16 6.05 -7.34 -5.86
N VAL A 17 6.82 -6.51 -6.53
CA VAL A 17 7.20 -6.66 -7.93
C VAL A 17 8.72 -6.87 -8.01
N PRO A 18 9.19 -7.95 -8.66
CA PRO A 18 10.62 -8.12 -8.90
C PRO A 18 11.13 -7.05 -9.88
N VAL A 19 12.30 -6.52 -9.57
CA VAL A 19 13.11 -5.64 -10.44
C VAL A 19 14.54 -6.20 -10.46
N GLU A 20 15.41 -5.81 -11.39
CA GLU A 20 16.72 -6.46 -11.60
C GLU A 20 17.51 -6.72 -10.30
N GLY A 21 17.51 -7.98 -9.84
CA GLY A 21 18.20 -8.40 -8.62
C GLY A 21 17.57 -7.94 -7.28
N MET A 22 16.44 -7.24 -7.31
CA MET A 22 15.79 -6.64 -6.12
C MET A 22 14.25 -6.74 -6.21
N PHE A 23 13.57 -6.19 -5.20
CA PHE A 23 12.11 -6.13 -5.15
C PHE A 23 11.64 -4.72 -4.85
N THR A 24 10.57 -4.31 -5.51
CA THR A 24 9.79 -3.13 -5.16
C THR A 24 8.37 -3.51 -4.77
N ALA A 25 7.54 -2.55 -4.36
CA ALA A 25 6.14 -2.77 -4.08
C ALA A 25 5.23 -1.82 -4.87
N LYS A 26 4.13 -2.36 -5.40
CA LYS A 26 2.96 -1.60 -5.80
C LYS A 26 1.97 -1.64 -4.65
N ALA A 27 1.56 -0.49 -4.17
CA ALA A 27 0.63 -0.35 -3.07
C ALA A 27 -0.68 0.30 -3.53
N THR A 28 -1.80 -0.16 -3.02
CA THR A 28 -3.11 0.47 -3.20
C THR A 28 -3.77 0.63 -1.85
N ILE A 29 -4.21 1.84 -1.54
CA ILE A 29 -5.05 2.12 -0.38
C ILE A 29 -6.46 2.41 -0.84
N SER A 30 -7.46 1.92 -0.10
CA SER A 30 -8.86 2.20 -0.41
C SER A 30 -9.72 2.26 0.84
N ARG A 31 -10.70 3.16 0.87
CA ARG A 31 -11.77 3.18 1.88
C ARG A 31 -13.12 3.36 1.23
N LYS A 32 -14.18 2.89 1.91
CA LYS A 32 -15.54 3.27 1.53
C LYS A 32 -15.70 4.77 1.69
N ARG A 33 -16.35 5.41 0.73
CA ARG A 33 -16.70 6.82 0.83
C ARG A 33 -17.70 7.03 1.96
N THR A 34 -17.53 8.10 2.71
CA THR A 34 -18.42 8.51 3.82
C THR A 34 -19.09 9.86 3.57
N ASP A 35 -18.79 10.50 2.43
CA ASP A 35 -19.31 11.81 2.02
C ASP A 35 -20.69 11.72 1.34
N GLY A 36 -21.44 10.65 1.60
CA GLY A 36 -22.74 10.39 1.00
C GLY A 36 -22.70 9.97 -0.46
N GLN A 37 -21.53 9.95 -1.11
CA GLN A 37 -21.39 9.42 -2.47
C GLN A 37 -21.17 7.91 -2.46
N PRO A 38 -21.84 7.15 -3.35
CA PRO A 38 -21.56 5.73 -3.50
C PRO A 38 -20.14 5.53 -4.07
N GLY A 39 -19.45 4.48 -3.59
CA GLY A 39 -18.17 4.03 -4.16
C GLY A 39 -17.03 3.94 -3.15
N MET A 40 -15.83 3.73 -3.70
CA MET A 40 -14.57 3.65 -2.95
C MET A 40 -13.71 4.86 -3.30
N LEU A 41 -13.05 5.44 -2.29
CA LEU A 41 -11.92 6.33 -2.48
C LEU A 41 -10.66 5.48 -2.45
N GLY A 42 -9.73 5.68 -3.39
CA GLY A 42 -8.47 4.93 -3.37
C GLY A 42 -7.35 5.58 -4.17
N TYR A 43 -6.12 5.24 -3.79
CA TYR A 43 -4.88 5.72 -4.37
C TYR A 43 -3.97 4.53 -4.66
N THR A 44 -3.23 4.59 -5.77
CA THR A 44 -2.25 3.57 -6.13
C THR A 44 -0.87 4.20 -6.25
N PHE A 45 0.08 3.62 -5.55
CA PHE A 45 1.49 3.98 -5.55
C PHE A 45 2.28 2.83 -6.21
N LYS A 46 3.25 3.19 -7.05
CA LYS A 46 4.12 2.25 -7.73
C LYS A 46 5.55 2.45 -7.25
N ASP A 47 6.33 1.39 -7.38
CA ASP A 47 7.77 1.40 -7.14
C ASP A 47 8.14 1.91 -5.72
N VAL A 48 7.33 1.48 -4.74
CA VAL A 48 7.40 1.86 -3.34
C VAL A 48 8.55 1.07 -2.70
N GLY A 49 9.71 1.72 -2.63
CA GLY A 49 10.93 1.17 -2.02
C GLY A 49 11.66 0.17 -2.91
N VAL A 50 12.95 -0.06 -2.62
CA VAL A 50 13.75 -1.11 -3.27
C VAL A 50 14.44 -1.91 -2.17
N MET A 51 14.14 -3.21 -2.09
CA MET A 51 14.61 -4.08 -1.02
C MET A 51 15.20 -5.39 -1.56
N GLY A 52 16.00 -6.05 -0.74
CA GLY A 52 16.67 -7.31 -1.07
C GLY A 52 15.73 -8.52 -1.16
N SER A 53 14.56 -8.44 -0.52
CA SER A 53 13.56 -9.51 -0.53
C SER A 53 12.13 -9.00 -0.72
N PRO A 54 11.20 -9.86 -1.19
CA PRO A 54 9.78 -9.51 -1.28
C PRO A 54 9.19 -9.12 0.09
N GLN A 55 9.61 -9.80 1.16
CA GLN A 55 9.06 -9.56 2.50
C GLN A 55 9.46 -8.17 3.01
N GLU A 56 10.75 -7.82 2.90
CA GLU A 56 11.21 -6.47 3.25
C GLU A 56 10.52 -5.38 2.41
N ALA A 57 10.31 -5.62 1.10
CA ALA A 57 9.59 -4.67 0.25
C ALA A 57 8.14 -4.46 0.71
N ALA A 58 7.45 -5.53 1.12
CA ALA A 58 6.08 -5.43 1.60
C ALA A 58 5.98 -4.77 2.97
N ASP A 59 6.88 -5.12 3.90
CA ASP A 59 6.91 -4.56 5.25
C ASP A 59 7.22 -3.06 5.19
N TRP A 60 8.22 -2.67 4.39
CA TRP A 60 8.55 -1.26 4.17
C TRP A 60 7.39 -0.48 3.55
N ALA A 61 6.73 -1.04 2.52
CA ALA A 61 5.58 -0.41 1.90
C ALA A 61 4.41 -0.28 2.89
N ALA A 62 4.20 -1.25 3.77
CA ALA A 62 3.15 -1.16 4.79
C ALA A 62 3.41 -0.02 5.78
N ASP A 63 4.64 0.12 6.27
CA ASP A 63 5.01 1.19 7.20
C ASP A 63 4.95 2.57 6.53
N TRP A 64 5.46 2.67 5.31
CA TRP A 64 5.37 3.92 4.54
C TRP A 64 3.91 4.35 4.29
N LEU A 65 3.03 3.41 3.92
CA LEU A 65 1.61 3.71 3.70
C LEU A 65 0.88 4.12 4.98
N ARG A 66 1.22 3.53 6.14
CA ARG A 66 0.65 3.94 7.43
C ARG A 66 1.01 5.40 7.72
N GLY A 67 2.28 5.77 7.54
CA GLY A 67 2.71 7.16 7.67
C GLY A 67 1.99 8.10 6.70
N TRP A 68 1.85 7.71 5.42
CA TRP A 68 1.09 8.50 4.45
C TRP A 68 -0.37 8.69 4.87
N LEU A 69 -1.01 7.63 5.40
CA LEU A 69 -2.37 7.72 5.91
C LEU A 69 -2.45 8.67 7.10
N ASP A 70 -1.55 8.55 8.09
CA ASP A 70 -1.52 9.44 9.26
C ASP A 70 -1.38 10.91 8.85
N ASP A 71 -0.61 11.21 7.79
CA ASP A 71 -0.42 12.56 7.26
C ASP A 71 -1.64 13.08 6.44
N ASN A 72 -2.52 12.19 5.94
CA ASN A 72 -3.57 12.53 4.97
C ASN A 72 -5.00 12.06 5.36
N ALA A 73 -5.22 11.49 6.55
CA ALA A 73 -6.46 10.79 6.95
C ALA A 73 -7.67 11.68 7.23
#